data_AF-A0A410PPX0-F1
#
_entry.id   AF-A0A410PPX0-F1
#
_cell.length_a   1.000
_cell.length_b   1.000
_cell.length_c   1.000
_cell.angle_alpha   90.00
_cell.angle_beta   90.00
_cell.angle_gamma   90.00
#
_symmetry.space_group_name_H-M   'P 1'
#
loop_
_entity.id
_entity.type
_entity.pdbx_description
1 polymer ?
#
loop_
_entity_poly.entity_id
_entity_poly.type
_entity_poly.pdbx_seq_one_letter_code
_entity_poly.pdbx_strand_id
1 'polypeptide(L)'
;MKIMVGMFNVISLVALLLVGIKISNLVLQKFKVNRWILAFTAPMVILIPTILFKNISPWVMNILIVIFSIESIMFFEITRKVMNEKEKKFSKLKKRY
;
A
#
# COMPACT_ATOMS: atom_id res chain seq x y z
N MET A 1 -3.69 -5.73 -30.90
CA MET A 1 -4.40 -6.07 -29.64
C MET A 1 -3.48 -6.08 -28.41
N LYS A 2 -2.34 -6.78 -28.41
CA LYS A 2 -1.43 -6.86 -27.25
C LYS A 2 -0.91 -5.51 -26.74
N ILE A 3 -0.57 -4.59 -27.64
CA ILE A 3 -0.07 -3.23 -27.29
C ILE A 3 -1.15 -2.41 -26.57
N MET A 4 -2.39 -2.44 -27.08
CA MET A 4 -3.53 -1.72 -26.49
C MET A 4 -3.87 -2.23 -25.08
N VAL A 5 -3.82 -3.56 -24.86
CA VAL A 5 -4.01 -4.16 -23.53
C VAL A 5 -2.85 -3.77 -22.59
N GLY A 6 -1.62 -3.73 -23.09
CA GLY A 6 -0.47 -3.26 -22.32
C GLY A 6 -0.62 -1.82 -21.83
N MET A 7 -1.03 -0.90 -22.72
CA MET A 7 -1.28 0.50 -22.36
C MET A 7 -2.39 0.63 -21.32
N PHE A 8 -3.48 -0.13 -21.47
CA PHE A 8 -4.58 -0.14 -20.49
C PHE A 8 -4.12 -0.60 -19.10
N ASN A 9 -3.26 -1.63 -19.03
CA ASN A 9 -2.72 -2.11 -17.77
C ASN A 9 -1.84 -1.06 -17.07
N VAL A 10 -1.01 -0.34 -17.83
CA VAL A 10 -0.17 0.73 -17.28
C VAL A 10 -1.03 1.86 -16.72
N ILE A 11 -2.03 2.32 -17.48
CA ILE A 11 -2.95 3.37 -17.03
C ILE A 11 -3.70 2.94 -15.76
N SER A 12 -4.19 1.70 -15.74
CA SER A 12 -4.89 1.13 -14.57
C SER A 12 -3.98 1.06 -13.35
N LEU A 13 -2.72 0.68 -13.52
CA LEU A 13 -1.73 0.63 -12.44
C LEU A 13 -1.41 2.03 -11.90
N VAL A 14 -1.23 3.02 -12.77
CA VAL A 14 -1.04 4.42 -12.35
C VAL A 14 -2.26 4.93 -11.60
N ALA A 15 -3.47 4.66 -12.09
CA ALA A 15 -4.71 5.03 -11.41
C ALA A 15 -4.80 4.39 -10.02
N LEU A 16 -4.47 3.09 -9.90
CA LEU A 16 -4.45 2.37 -8.63
C LEU A 16 -3.44 2.97 -7.65
N LEU A 17 -2.26 3.37 -8.12
CA LEU A 17 -1.26 4.07 -7.28
C LEU A 17 -1.80 5.41 -6.76
N LEU A 18 -2.37 6.24 -7.63
CA LEU A 18 -2.92 7.54 -7.25
C LEU A 18 -4.07 7.41 -6.23
N VAL A 19 -4.98 6.47 -6.48
CA VAL A 19 -6.09 6.18 -5.56
C VAL A 19 -5.56 5.63 -4.23
N GLY A 20 -4.61 4.69 -4.27
CA GLY A 20 -3.99 4.12 -3.08
C GLY A 20 -3.29 5.17 -2.22
N ILE A 21 -2.57 6.12 -2.82
CA ILE A 21 -1.95 7.25 -2.10
C ILE A 21 -3.02 8.14 -1.46
N LYS A 22 -4.10 8.45 -2.18
CA LYS A 22 -5.19 9.29 -1.65
C LYS A 22 -5.88 8.61 -0.46
N ILE A 23 -6.20 7.33 -0.58
CA ILE A 23 -6.79 6.53 0.51
C ILE A 23 -5.83 6.46 1.69
N SER A 24 -4.55 6.16 1.45
CA SER A 24 -3.50 6.13 2.47
C SER A 24 -3.46 7.44 3.26
N ASN A 25 -3.44 8.59 2.59
CA ASN A 25 -3.43 9.88 3.27
C ASN A 25 -4.69 10.13 4.11
N LEU A 26 -5.88 9.77 3.60
CA LEU A 26 -7.13 9.90 4.37
C LEU A 26 -7.15 9.00 5.60
N VAL A 27 -6.70 7.75 5.46
CA VAL A 27 -6.64 6.79 6.58
C VAL A 27 -5.62 7.25 7.62
N LEU A 28 -4.42 7.68 7.18
CA LEU A 28 -3.36 8.14 8.08
C LEU A 28 -3.69 9.45 8.82
N GLN A 29 -4.57 10.29 8.25
CA GLN A 29 -5.08 11.47 8.94
C GLN A 29 -6.06 11.11 10.06
N LYS A 30 -6.87 10.07 9.88
CA LYS A 30 -7.90 9.67 10.85
C LYS A 30 -7.42 8.64 11.87
N PHE A 31 -6.52 7.75 11.47
CA PHE A 31 -6.06 6.61 12.26
C PHE A 31 -4.55 6.62 12.42
N LYS A 32 -4.08 6.45 13.66
CA LYS A 32 -2.67 6.18 13.96
C LYS A 32 -2.34 4.72 13.63
N VAL A 33 -2.23 4.41 12.35
CA VAL A 33 -1.90 3.06 11.90
C VAL A 33 -0.41 2.79 12.14
N ASN A 34 -0.11 1.72 12.88
CA ASN A 34 1.26 1.28 13.10
C ASN A 34 1.77 0.53 11.86
N ARG A 35 2.95 0.92 11.34
CA ARG A 35 3.55 0.30 10.15
C ARG A 35 3.71 -1.21 10.26
N TRP A 36 4.00 -1.71 11.46
CA TRP A 36 4.28 -3.14 11.69
C TRP A 36 3.01 -3.99 11.62
N ILE A 37 1.87 -3.41 12.00
CA ILE A 37 0.57 -4.06 11.87
C ILE A 37 0.25 -4.22 10.38
N LEU A 38 0.39 -3.14 9.60
CA LEU A 38 0.20 -3.18 8.14
C LEU A 38 1.11 -4.18 7.43
N ALA A 39 2.39 -4.23 7.82
CA ALA A 39 3.34 -5.19 7.24
C ALA A 39 2.93 -6.65 7.48
N PHE A 40 2.29 -6.91 8.62
CA PHE A 40 1.81 -8.24 8.97
C PHE A 40 0.44 -8.55 8.36
N THR A 41 -0.48 -7.58 8.32
CA THR A 41 -1.84 -7.76 7.81
C THR A 41 -1.89 -7.81 6.29
N ALA A 42 -1.06 -7.06 5.58
CA ALA A 42 -1.06 -7.03 4.12
C ALA A 42 -0.96 -8.43 3.49
N PRO A 43 0.07 -9.25 3.77
CA PRO A 43 0.13 -10.59 3.21
C PRO A 43 -1.05 -11.47 3.66
N MET A 44 -1.58 -11.26 4.86
CA MET A 44 -2.73 -12.03 5.36
C MET A 44 -4.01 -11.81 4.52
N VAL A 45 -4.17 -10.65 3.88
CA VAL A 45 -5.31 -10.37 2.97
C VAL A 45 -5.40 -11.40 1.86
N ILE A 46 -4.27 -11.88 1.33
CA ILE A 46 -4.24 -12.89 0.27
C ILE A 46 -4.13 -14.30 0.87
N LEU A 47 -3.27 -14.44 1.89
CA LEU A 47 -2.87 -15.73 2.42
C LEU A 47 -4.02 -16.41 3.18
N ILE A 48 -4.83 -15.66 3.94
CA ILE A 48 -5.98 -16.21 4.67
C ILE A 48 -7.05 -16.75 3.70
N PRO A 49 -7.55 -15.99 2.71
CA PRO A 49 -8.53 -16.51 1.77
C PRO A 49 -8.02 -17.73 1.01
N THR A 50 -6.76 -17.71 0.57
CA THR A 50 -6.17 -18.81 -0.21
C THR A 50 -6.10 -20.12 0.57
N ILE A 51 -5.91 -20.06 1.89
CA ILE A 51 -5.89 -21.26 2.74
C ILE A 51 -7.31 -21.72 3.09
N LEU A 52 -8.22 -20.80 3.39
CA LEU A 52 -9.57 -21.13 3.86
C LEU A 52 -10.49 -21.59 2.73
N PHE A 53 -10.35 -21.02 1.52
CA PHE A 53 -11.22 -21.30 0.39
C PHE A 53 -10.46 -22.08 -0.69
N LYS A 54 -10.84 -23.35 -0.89
CA LYS A 54 -10.24 -24.22 -1.92
C LYS A 54 -10.48 -23.75 -3.36
N ASN A 55 -11.54 -22.97 -3.59
CA ASN A 55 -11.88 -22.46 -4.92
C ASN A 55 -12.33 -21.00 -4.81
N ILE A 56 -11.38 -20.09 -5.03
CA ILE A 56 -11.64 -18.65 -5.04
C ILE A 56 -11.98 -18.23 -6.46
N SER A 57 -13.14 -17.59 -6.64
CA SER A 57 -13.50 -16.99 -7.91
C SER A 57 -12.45 -15.96 -8.36
N PRO A 58 -12.07 -15.91 -9.65
CA PRO A 58 -11.10 -14.94 -10.16
C PRO A 58 -11.44 -13.49 -9.82
N TRP A 59 -12.74 -13.16 -9.76
CA TRP A 59 -13.22 -11.83 -9.37
C TRP A 59 -12.88 -11.47 -7.93
N VAL A 60 -13.05 -12.42 -7.00
CA VAL A 60 -12.72 -12.23 -5.58
C VAL A 60 -11.22 -12.07 -5.42
N MET A 61 -10.42 -12.88 -6.14
CA MET A 61 -8.97 -12.77 -6.11
C MET A 61 -8.47 -11.40 -6.61
N ASN A 62 -9.08 -10.86 -7.68
CA ASN A 62 -8.74 -9.52 -8.17
C ASN A 62 -9.03 -8.44 -7.12
N ILE A 63 -10.16 -8.54 -6.39
CA ILE A 63 -10.49 -7.60 -5.32
C ILE A 63 -9.46 -7.69 -4.18
N LEU A 64 -9.08 -8.90 -3.77
CA LEU A 64 -8.06 -9.11 -2.73
C LEU A 64 -6.71 -8.53 -3.15
N ILE A 65 -6.31 -8.68 -4.41
CA ILE A 65 -5.08 -8.09 -4.96
C ILE A 65 -5.14 -6.55 -4.91
N VAL A 66 -6.30 -5.95 -5.23
CA VAL A 66 -6.46 -4.49 -5.14
C VAL A 66 -6.34 -4.02 -3.68
N ILE A 67 -6.98 -4.71 -2.74
CA ILE A 67 -6.89 -4.39 -1.30
C ILE A 67 -5.43 -4.52 -0.82
N PHE A 68 -4.78 -5.62 -1.15
CA PHE A 68 -3.37 -5.86 -0.84
C PHE A 68 -2.45 -4.77 -1.39
N SER A 69 -2.70 -4.33 -2.62
CA SER A 69 -1.94 -3.26 -3.26
C SER A 69 -2.11 -1.94 -2.51
N ILE A 70 -3.33 -1.60 -2.09
CA ILE A 70 -3.60 -0.38 -1.29
C ILE A 70 -2.91 -0.45 0.07
N GLU A 71 -2.98 -1.58 0.77
CA GLU A 71 -2.29 -1.76 2.05
C GLU A 71 -0.77 -1.64 1.90
N SER A 72 -0.22 -2.20 0.83
CA SER A 72 1.21 -2.09 0.50
C SER A 72 1.62 -0.63 0.25
N ILE A 73 0.83 0.10 -0.55
CA ILE A 73 1.06 1.54 -0.78
C ILE A 73 1.00 2.32 0.54
N MET A 74 0.04 2.00 1.40
CA MET A 74 -0.09 2.63 2.72
C MET A 74 1.12 2.37 3.61
N PHE A 75 1.64 1.14 3.62
CA PHE A 75 2.87 0.79 4.33
C PHE A 75 4.08 1.61 3.86
N PHE A 76 4.26 1.77 2.55
CA PHE A 76 5.33 2.58 1.99
C PHE A 76 5.18 4.07 2.35
N GLU A 77 3.96 4.61 2.32
CA GLU A 77 3.69 6.00 2.71
C GLU A 77 4.02 6.26 4.19
N ILE A 78 3.63 5.36 5.10
CA ILE A 78 4.01 5.46 6.52
C ILE A 78 5.52 5.42 6.69
N THR A 79 6.17 4.47 6.01
CA THR A 79 7.62 4.30 6.08
C THR A 79 8.34 5.55 5.59
N ARG A 80 7.89 6.16 4.49
CA ARG A 80 8.40 7.42 3.97
C ARG A 80 8.24 8.56 4.98
N LYS A 81 7.07 8.69 5.61
CA LYS A 81 6.82 9.72 6.65
C LYS A 81 7.77 9.57 7.83
N VAL A 82 7.91 8.35 8.36
CA VAL A 82 8.82 8.05 9.48
C VAL A 82 10.28 8.36 9.12
N MET A 83 10.71 8.02 7.91
CA MET A 83 12.07 8.29 7.44
C MET A 83 12.35 9.80 7.33
N ASN A 84 11.42 10.55 6.73
CA ASN A 84 11.51 12.00 6.62
C ASN A 84 11.54 12.71 7.98
N GLU A 85 10.77 12.23 8.96
CA GLU A 85 10.80 12.76 10.33
C GLU A 85 12.13 12.50 11.02
N LYS A 86 12.71 11.30 10.85
CA LYS A 86 14.05 10.99 11.37
C LYS A 86 15.10 11.89 10.75
N GLU A 87 15.09 12.06 9.43
CA GLU A 87 16.04 12.93 8.72
C GLU A 87 15.95 14.40 9.20
N LYS A 88 14.73 14.92 9.37
CA LYS A 88 14.51 16.24 9.98
C LYS A 88 15.05 16.35 11.41
N LYS A 89 14.95 15.28 12.20
CA LYS A 89 15.50 15.25 13.56
C LYS A 89 17.04 15.26 13.54
N PHE A 90 17.68 14.46 12.70
CA PHE A 90 19.14 14.40 12.57
C PHE A 90 19.74 15.71 12.06
N SER A 91 19.13 16.32 11.03
CA SER A 91 19.57 17.62 10.51
C SER A 91 19.48 18.74 11.54
N LYS A 92 18.45 18.76 12.40
CA LYS A 92 18.35 19.71 13.52
C LYS A 92 19.43 19.48 14.58
N LEU A 93 19.77 18.23 14.88
CA LEU A 93 20.85 17.91 15.81
C LEU A 93 22.21 18.36 15.27
N LYS A 94 22.49 18.14 13.97
CA LYS A 94 23.73 18.59 13.31
C LYS A 94 23.90 20.12 13.29
N LYS A 95 22.81 20.90 13.36
CA LYS A 95 22.88 22.37 13.46
C LYS A 95 23.12 22.90 14.88
N ARG A 96 23.01 22.05 15.91
CA ARG A 96 23.20 22.42 17.32
C ARG A 96 24.61 22.14 17.86
N TYR A 97 25.43 21.41 17.10
CA TYR A 97 26.84 21.14 17.35
C TYR A 97 27.66 21.77 16.23
#